data_AF-A0A8T0S015-F1
#
_entry.id   AF-A0A8T0S015-F1
#
_cell.length_a   1.000
_cell.length_b   1.000
_cell.length_c   1.000
_cell.angle_alpha   90.00
_cell.angle_beta   90.00
_cell.angle_gamma   90.00
#
_symmetry.space_group_name_H-M   'P 1'
#
loop_
_entity.id
_entity.type
_entity.pdbx_description
1 polymer ?
#
loop_
_entity_poly.entity_id
_entity_poly.type
_entity_poly.pdbx_seq_one_letter_code
_entity_poly.pdbx_strand_id
1 'polypeptide(L)'
;MQRPGTPLYNIKAYLPVIESFGFSSQLRAATSGQAFPQCVFDHWDMMGSDPLEAGSQAAQLVLDIRKRKGLKEQMNPLSEYEDKL
;
A
#
# COMPACT_ATOMS: atom_id res chain seq x y z
N MET A 1 -17.30 -17.36 4.65
CA MET A 1 -18.42 -18.22 5.09
C MET A 1 -19.54 -18.12 4.07
N GLN A 2 -20.14 -19.23 3.65
CA GLN A 2 -21.29 -19.23 2.75
C GLN A 2 -22.49 -18.60 3.47
N ARG A 3 -23.23 -17.71 2.79
CA ARG A 3 -24.45 -17.12 3.34
C ARG A 3 -25.56 -18.16 3.32
N PRO A 4 -26.17 -18.53 4.46
CA PRO A 4 -27.24 -19.51 4.48
C PRO A 4 -28.40 -19.11 3.55
N GLY A 5 -28.90 -20.07 2.78
CA GLY A 5 -30.02 -19.85 1.86
C GLY A 5 -29.68 -19.19 0.53
N THR A 6 -28.40 -18.87 0.25
CA THR A 6 -27.96 -18.35 -1.07
C THR A 6 -26.66 -19.02 -1.52
N PRO A 7 -26.33 -19.00 -2.82
CA PRO A 7 -25.02 -19.47 -3.31
C PRO A 7 -23.87 -18.47 -3.05
N LEU A 8 -24.10 -17.41 -2.26
CA LEU A 8 -23.12 -16.34 -2.05
C LEU A 8 -22.10 -16.70 -0.98
N TYR A 9 -20.84 -16.33 -1.21
CA TYR A 9 -19.74 -16.46 -0.26
C TYR A 9 -19.21 -15.09 0.15
N ASN A 10 -19.03 -14.89 1.45
CA ASN A 10 -18.33 -13.72 1.98
C ASN A 10 -16.87 -14.08 2.28
N ILE A 11 -15.95 -13.39 1.61
CA ILE A 11 -14.50 -13.46 1.79
C ILE A 11 -14.03 -12.13 2.36
N LYS A 12 -13.18 -12.17 3.37
CA LYS A 12 -12.50 -11.00 3.93
C LYS A 12 -11.00 -11.18 3.76
N ALA A 13 -10.32 -10.12 3.35
CA ALA A 13 -8.88 -10.07 3.18
C ALA A 13 -8.40 -8.64 3.41
N TYR A 14 -7.11 -8.49 3.71
CA TYR A 14 -6.46 -7.20 3.72
C TYR A 14 -5.94 -6.88 2.32
N LEU A 15 -6.12 -5.62 1.90
CA LEU A 15 -5.68 -5.11 0.61
C LEU A 15 -4.84 -3.85 0.88
N PRO A 16 -3.54 -3.84 0.54
CA PRO A 16 -2.73 -2.63 0.64
C PRO A 16 -3.37 -1.49 -0.15
N VAL A 17 -3.52 -0.31 0.47
CA VAL A 17 -4.22 0.82 -0.14
C VAL A 17 -3.55 1.24 -1.46
N ILE A 18 -2.22 1.17 -1.53
CA ILE A 18 -1.44 1.49 -2.74
C ILE A 18 -1.75 0.54 -3.91
N GLU A 19 -2.18 -0.70 -3.64
CA GLU A 19 -2.55 -1.70 -4.65
C GLU A 19 -4.05 -1.72 -4.96
N SER A 20 -4.85 -0.91 -4.26
CA SER A 20 -6.30 -0.91 -4.43
C SER A 20 -6.79 -0.21 -5.70
N PHE A 21 -5.96 0.64 -6.31
CA PHE A 21 -6.31 1.38 -7.52
C PHE A 21 -6.50 0.41 -8.70
N GLY A 22 -7.72 0.35 -9.24
CA GLY A 22 -8.07 -0.58 -10.31
C GLY A 22 -8.38 -2.01 -9.85
N PHE A 23 -8.31 -2.30 -8.54
CA PHE A 23 -8.61 -3.63 -8.00
C PHE A 23 -10.01 -4.11 -8.38
N SER A 24 -11.03 -3.24 -8.28
CA SER A 24 -12.41 -3.62 -8.57
C SER A 24 -12.63 -4.08 -10.02
N SER A 25 -11.97 -3.45 -10.99
CA SER A 25 -12.09 -3.86 -12.40
C SER A 25 -11.33 -5.18 -12.66
N GLN A 26 -10.14 -5.33 -12.08
CA GLN A 26 -9.34 -6.56 -12.18
C GLN A 26 -10.07 -7.76 -11.56
N LEU A 27 -10.62 -7.60 -10.35
CA LEU A 27 -11.37 -8.65 -9.66
C LEU A 27 -12.62 -9.04 -10.46
N ARG A 28 -13.34 -8.06 -11.01
CA ARG A 28 -14.50 -8.32 -11.86
C ARG A 28 -14.11 -9.12 -13.10
N ALA A 29 -13.02 -8.77 -13.77
CA ALA A 29 -12.53 -9.50 -14.94
C ALA A 29 -12.11 -10.94 -14.57
N ALA A 30 -11.36 -11.12 -13.49
CA ALA A 30 -10.87 -12.42 -13.02
C ALA A 30 -11.99 -13.36 -12.55
N THR A 31 -13.16 -12.82 -12.18
CA THR A 31 -14.31 -13.58 -11.68
C THR A 31 -15.49 -13.59 -12.64
N SER A 32 -15.29 -13.19 -13.90
CA SER A 32 -16.35 -13.09 -14.91
C SER A 32 -17.56 -12.27 -14.44
N GLY A 33 -17.33 -11.25 -13.60
CA GLY A 33 -18.37 -10.38 -13.06
C GLY A 33 -19.10 -10.90 -11.83
N GLN A 34 -18.69 -12.03 -11.26
CA GLN A 34 -19.41 -12.66 -10.15
C GLN A 34 -19.00 -12.12 -8.76
N ALA A 35 -17.83 -11.48 -8.64
CA ALA A 35 -17.38 -10.89 -7.39
C ALA A 35 -17.69 -9.38 -7.32
N PHE A 36 -18.13 -8.95 -6.13
CA PHE A 36 -18.45 -7.56 -5.82
C PHE A 36 -17.63 -7.12 -4.60
N PRO A 37 -16.54 -6.36 -4.79
CA PRO A 37 -15.71 -5.93 -3.67
C PRO A 37 -16.39 -4.81 -2.89
N GLN A 38 -16.27 -4.87 -1.56
CA GLN A 38 -16.56 -3.77 -0.66
C GLN A 38 -15.31 -3.50 0.17
N CYS A 39 -14.73 -2.31 0.02
CA CYS A 39 -13.50 -1.93 0.71
C CYS A 39 -13.79 -0.83 1.72
N VAL A 40 -13.30 -1.01 2.94
CA VAL A 40 -13.28 0.00 4.00
C VAL A 40 -11.87 0.05 4.59
N PHE A 41 -11.48 1.19 5.14
CA PHE A 41 -10.22 1.28 5.88
C PHE A 41 -10.28 0.38 7.12
N ASP A 42 -9.21 -0.37 7.38
CA ASP A 42 -9.11 -1.29 8.51
C ASP A 42 -8.04 -0.81 9.51
N HIS A 43 -6.76 -0.77 9.10
CA HIS A 43 -5.64 -0.38 9.96
C HIS A 43 -4.44 0.16 9.16
N TRP A 44 -3.42 0.61 9.91
CA TRP A 44 -2.07 0.86 9.41
C TRP A 44 -1.21 -0.36 9.66
N ASP A 45 -0.51 -0.83 8.63
CA ASP A 45 0.46 -1.92 8.75
C ASP A 45 1.86 -1.43 8.34
N MET A 46 2.89 -2.01 8.94
CA MET A 46 4.28 -1.64 8.69
C MET A 46 4.77 -2.25 7.38
N MET A 47 5.44 -1.45 6.54
CA MET A 47 6.17 -1.99 5.41
C MET A 47 7.42 -2.72 5.90
N GLY A 48 7.64 -3.94 5.39
CA GLY A 48 8.80 -4.76 5.77
C GLY A 48 10.14 -4.34 5.14
N SER A 49 10.17 -3.30 4.30
CA SER A 49 11.40 -2.81 3.64
C SER A 49 11.94 -1.55 4.33
N ASP A 50 13.27 -1.44 4.39
CA ASP A 50 13.94 -0.29 5.00
C ASP A 50 13.88 0.94 4.07
N PRO A 51 13.29 2.07 4.47
CA PRO A 51 13.22 3.28 3.64
C PRO A 51 14.58 3.94 3.36
N LEU A 52 15.66 3.57 4.06
CA LEU A 52 17.01 4.10 3.88
C LEU A 52 17.89 3.18 3.00
N GLU A 53 17.47 1.94 2.77
CA GLU A 53 18.17 1.01 1.90
C GLU A 53 17.91 1.35 0.43
N ALA A 54 18.97 1.74 -0.30
CA ALA A 54 18.86 2.10 -1.71
C ALA A 54 18.31 0.94 -2.55
N GLY A 55 17.25 1.21 -3.31
CA GLY A 55 16.59 0.21 -4.16
C GLY A 55 15.48 -0.57 -3.47
N SER A 56 15.24 -0.37 -2.16
CA SER A 56 14.09 -0.97 -1.48
C SER A 56 12.76 -0.35 -1.95
N GLN A 57 11.66 -1.09 -1.77
CA GLN A 57 10.32 -0.59 -2.10
C GLN A 57 9.95 0.65 -1.29
N ALA A 58 10.25 0.66 0.02
CA ALA A 58 10.02 1.80 0.88
C ALA A 58 10.86 3.02 0.46
N ALA A 59 12.13 2.81 0.07
CA ALA A 59 13.01 3.89 -0.38
C ALA A 59 12.49 4.56 -1.65
N GLN A 60 12.01 3.77 -2.62
CA GLN A 60 11.41 4.29 -3.85
C GLN A 60 10.15 5.12 -3.56
N LEU A 61 9.26 4.61 -2.70
CA LEU A 61 8.04 5.33 -2.31
C LEU A 61 8.35 6.68 -1.62
N VAL A 62 9.33 6.68 -0.72
CA VAL A 62 9.79 7.91 -0.05
C VAL A 62 10.35 8.91 -1.07
N LEU A 63 11.18 8.45 -2.01
CA LEU A 63 11.78 9.31 -3.03
C LEU A 63 10.71 9.96 -3.92
N ASP A 64 9.73 9.19 -4.38
CA ASP A 64 8.64 9.70 -5.22
C ASP A 64 7.81 10.75 -4.48
N ILE A 65 7.54 10.53 -3.18
CA ILE A 65 6.83 11.49 -2.34
C ILE A 65 7.65 12.78 -2.16
N ARG A 66 8.96 12.66 -1.87
CA ARG A 66 9.86 13.81 -1.68
C ARG A 66 9.94 14.66 -2.94
N LYS A 67 10.12 14.02 -4.10
CA LYS A 67 10.14 14.68 -5.41
C LYS A 67 8.84 15.42 -5.69
N ARG A 68 7.69 14.77 -5.48
CA ARG A 68 6.36 15.39 -5.63
C ARG A 68 6.17 16.59 -4.69
N LYS A 69 6.80 16.58 -3.52
CA LYS A 69 6.72 17.66 -2.52
C LYS A 69 7.80 18.74 -2.70
N GLY A 70 8.69 18.62 -3.69
CA GLY A 70 9.78 19.57 -3.92
C GLY A 70 10.87 19.54 -2.84
N LEU A 71 11.02 18.41 -2.14
CA LEU A 71 12.07 18.20 -1.15
C LEU A 71 13.34 17.63 -1.83
N LYS A 72 14.50 17.74 -1.15
CA LYS A 72 15.74 17.07 -1.60
C LYS A 72 15.49 15.57 -1.80
N GLU A 73 15.82 15.02 -2.95
CA GLU A 73 15.56 13.60 -3.25
C GLU A 73 16.27 12.67 -2.27
N GLN A 74 17.53 12.97 -1.96
CA GLN A 74 18.29 12.27 -0.93
C GLN A 74 17.76 12.63 0.47
N MET A 75 17.55 11.61 1.31
CA MET A 75 17.34 11.78 2.76
C MET A 75 18.58 12.43 3.37
N ASN A 76 18.39 13.44 4.23
CA ASN A 76 19.51 14.04 4.93
C ASN A 76 20.11 12.98 5.88
N PRO A 77 21.44 12.79 5.88
CA PRO A 77 22.09 11.87 6.81
C PRO A 77 21.93 12.38 8.25
N LEU A 78 21.99 11.45 9.22
CA LEU A 78 21.86 11.78 10.64
C LEU A 78 22.84 12.89 11.08
N SER A 79 24.04 12.89 10.50
CA SER A 79 25.11 13.86 10.78
C SER A 79 24.73 15.32 10.51
N GLU A 80 23.75 15.62 9.65
CA GLU A 80 23.26 16.99 9.45
C GLU A 80 22.43 17.51 10.64
N TYR A 81 21.98 16.60 11.51
CA TYR A 81 21.19 16.91 12.70
C TYR A 81 22.00 16.82 13.99
N GLU A 82 23.24 16.34 13.92
CA GLU A 82 24.15 16.24 15.07
C GLU A 82 24.85 17.58 15.30
N ASP A 83 24.73 18.13 16.51
CA ASP A 83 25.55 19.26 16.94
C ASP A 83 26.91 18.73 17.43
N LYS A 84 27.98 19.18 16.78
CA LYS A 84 29.34 18.77 17.14
C LYS A 84 29.87 19.73 18.20
N LEU A 85 29.91 19.25 19.45
CA LEU A 85 30.63 19.89 20.56
C LEU A 85 32.14 19.98 20.30
#